data_AF-A0A537ASW8-F1
#
_entry.id   AF-A0A537ASW8-F1
#
_cell.length_a   1.000
_cell.length_b   1.000
_cell.length_c   1.000
_cell.angle_alpha   90.00
_cell.angle_beta   90.00
_cell.angle_gamma   90.00
#
_symmetry.space_group_name_H-M   'P 1'
#
loop_
_entity.id
_entity.type
_entity.pdbx_description
1 polymer ?
#
loop_
_entity_poly.entity_id
_entity_poly.type
_entity_poly.pdbx_seq_one_letter_code
_entity_poly.pdbx_strand_id
1 'polypeptide(L)'
;MISKLGSRVLGRVARGFAILGSAKLCYACNKRVGRFLPYRGGWKDVPPLIKVLDVIGSDVENFSCPRCGAHDRERHLLMYFDHAGMWKRIAGANVLHFAPERVLAARISNAKPARYVKADLLPAAEGITREDISKLSFGDRTFGVVIANHVLEHVADDRAAMKEIFRVLEPGGVAVLQTPYSDKLSSTFEDESIRDEEGRLQAFGQEDHVRLYGRDLFSRLQGAGFVSKVLEHDAALKDYGESLYGVNRREPFICMERPAAG
;
A
#
# COMPACT_ATOMS: atom_id res chain seq x y z
N MET A 1 22.08 10.90 -23.46
CA MET A 1 22.74 9.96 -22.53
C MET A 1 23.50 10.62 -21.37
N ILE A 2 23.95 11.88 -21.50
CA ILE A 2 24.70 12.61 -20.44
C ILE A 2 23.79 13.00 -19.23
N SER A 3 22.48 13.20 -19.44
CA SER A 3 21.53 13.61 -18.38
C SER A 3 21.19 12.52 -17.34
N LYS A 4 21.17 11.23 -17.73
CA LYS A 4 20.88 10.11 -16.81
C LYS A 4 22.06 9.73 -15.91
N LEU A 5 23.30 10.02 -16.33
CA LEU A 5 24.49 9.73 -15.54
C LEU A 5 24.68 10.78 -14.42
N GLY A 6 24.47 12.05 -14.75
CA GLY A 6 24.48 13.15 -13.76
C GLY A 6 23.39 13.02 -12.70
N SER A 7 22.15 12.66 -13.09
CA SER A 7 21.05 12.47 -12.12
C SER A 7 21.28 11.30 -11.16
N ARG A 8 21.91 10.21 -11.62
CA ARG A 8 22.26 9.05 -10.78
C ARG A 8 23.36 9.37 -9.78
N VAL A 9 24.36 10.17 -10.15
CA VAL A 9 25.44 10.61 -9.24
C VAL A 9 24.89 11.59 -8.19
N LEU A 10 24.11 12.60 -8.60
CA LEU A 10 23.43 13.50 -7.67
C LEU A 10 22.50 12.74 -6.72
N GLY A 11 21.75 11.75 -7.21
CA GLY A 11 20.88 10.89 -6.39
C GLY A 11 21.66 10.09 -5.34
N ARG A 12 22.84 9.57 -5.67
CA ARG A 12 23.72 8.86 -4.72
C ARG A 12 24.27 9.79 -3.63
N VAL A 13 24.70 11.00 -4.01
CA VAL A 13 25.19 12.01 -3.06
C VAL A 13 24.07 12.46 -2.12
N ALA A 14 22.89 12.80 -2.66
CA ALA A 14 21.72 13.19 -1.86
C ALA A 14 21.29 12.09 -0.89
N ARG A 15 21.34 10.82 -1.33
CA ARG A 15 21.07 9.64 -0.49
C ARG A 15 22.13 9.46 0.60
N GLY A 16 23.40 9.74 0.31
CA GLY A 16 24.48 9.76 1.29
C GLY A 16 24.25 10.78 2.40
N PHE A 17 23.89 12.02 2.05
CA PHE A 17 23.54 13.05 3.04
C PHE A 17 22.30 12.70 3.87
N ALA A 18 21.28 12.10 3.26
CA ALA A 18 20.07 11.70 3.97
C ALA A 18 20.32 10.62 5.04
N ILE A 19 21.40 9.84 4.89
CA ILE A 19 21.84 8.84 5.88
C ILE A 19 22.49 9.51 7.10
N LEU A 20 23.19 10.63 6.93
CA LEU A 20 23.90 11.33 8.00
C LEU A 20 22.89 11.93 8.99
N GLY A 21 23.02 11.57 10.27
CA GLY A 21 22.11 12.00 11.34
C GLY A 21 21.19 10.89 11.86
N SER A 22 20.33 11.23 12.81
CA SER A 22 19.57 10.26 13.61
C SER A 22 18.13 10.69 13.94
N ALA A 23 17.61 11.70 13.23
CA ALA A 23 16.32 12.31 13.49
C ALA A 23 15.12 11.42 13.13
N LYS A 24 15.30 10.48 12.20
CA LYS A 24 14.27 9.52 11.77
C LYS A 24 14.66 8.09 12.12
N LEU A 25 13.67 7.23 12.35
CA LEU A 25 13.85 5.80 12.58
C LEU A 25 13.04 5.01 11.54
N CYS A 26 13.72 4.21 10.73
CA CYS A 26 13.04 3.37 9.75
C CYS A 26 12.50 2.10 10.41
N TYR A 27 11.18 1.96 10.50
CA TYR A 27 10.54 0.77 11.07
C TYR A 27 10.92 -0.53 10.34
N ALA A 28 11.06 -0.47 9.02
CA ALA A 28 11.36 -1.63 8.19
C ALA A 28 12.75 -2.26 8.46
N CYS A 29 13.80 -1.44 8.59
CA CYS A 29 15.18 -1.93 8.79
C CYS A 29 15.77 -1.64 10.18
N ASN A 30 15.01 -0.97 11.06
CA ASN A 30 15.43 -0.57 12.40
C ASN A 30 16.73 0.24 12.45
N LYS A 31 17.00 1.06 11.42
CA LYS A 31 18.16 1.95 11.36
C LYS A 31 17.73 3.40 11.46
N ARG A 32 18.54 4.20 12.17
CA ARG A 32 18.42 5.65 12.19
C ARG A 32 19.00 6.28 10.93
N VAL A 33 18.37 7.36 10.49
CA VAL A 33 18.75 8.17 9.32
C VAL A 33 18.50 9.65 9.64
N GLY A 34 19.18 10.55 8.94
CA GLY A 34 18.95 12.00 9.07
C GLY A 34 17.57 12.41 8.57
N ARG A 35 17.17 11.89 7.41
CA ARG A 35 15.83 12.10 6.83
C ARG A 35 15.42 10.95 5.92
N PHE A 36 14.12 10.82 5.70
CA PHE A 36 13.60 10.05 4.56
C PHE A 36 13.73 10.86 3.27
N LEU A 37 13.73 10.19 2.12
CA LEU A 37 13.78 10.85 0.82
C LEU A 37 12.34 11.09 0.32
N PRO A 38 12.07 12.23 -0.32
CA PRO A 38 10.75 12.51 -0.85
C PRO A 38 10.40 11.59 -2.02
N TYR A 39 9.11 11.42 -2.27
CA TYR A 39 8.60 10.85 -3.51
C TYR A 39 8.79 11.90 -4.59
N ARG A 40 9.64 11.61 -5.57
CA ARG A 40 10.04 12.57 -6.62
C ARG A 40 10.55 13.86 -5.98
N GLY A 41 9.89 14.98 -6.22
CA GLY A 41 10.17 16.29 -5.65
C GLY A 41 9.44 16.63 -4.36
N GLY A 42 8.66 15.72 -3.78
CA GLY A 42 7.80 16.00 -2.63
C GLY A 42 6.57 16.79 -3.04
N TRP A 43 6.05 17.63 -2.14
CA TRP A 43 4.84 18.43 -2.38
C TRP A 43 4.93 19.33 -3.60
N LYS A 44 6.14 19.73 -4.03
CA LYS A 44 6.30 20.59 -5.21
C LYS A 44 5.81 19.89 -6.49
N ASP A 45 5.93 18.56 -6.57
CA ASP A 45 5.58 17.76 -7.75
C ASP A 45 4.16 17.19 -7.64
N VAL A 46 3.46 17.37 -6.51
CA VAL A 46 2.07 16.93 -6.36
C VAL A 46 1.14 17.87 -7.12
N PRO A 47 0.24 17.36 -7.98
CA PRO A 47 -0.73 18.17 -8.72
C PRO A 47 -1.63 19.02 -7.81
N PRO A 48 -2.03 20.23 -8.24
CA PRO A 48 -2.88 21.12 -7.44
C PRO A 48 -4.20 20.49 -6.99
N LEU A 49 -4.84 19.71 -7.87
CA LEU A 49 -6.09 19.03 -7.53
C LEU A 49 -5.90 18.08 -6.34
N ILE A 50 -4.86 17.25 -6.37
CA ILE A 50 -4.53 16.30 -5.32
C ILE A 50 -4.24 17.00 -3.98
N LYS A 51 -3.60 18.16 -4.02
CA LYS A 51 -3.39 19.00 -2.81
C LYS A 51 -4.71 19.52 -2.25
N VAL A 52 -5.59 20.04 -3.11
CA VAL A 52 -6.89 20.58 -2.70
C VAL A 52 -7.78 19.48 -2.14
N LEU A 53 -7.78 18.31 -2.77
CA LEU A 53 -8.49 17.12 -2.32
C LEU A 53 -7.87 16.49 -1.07
N ASP A 54 -6.67 16.90 -0.68
CA ASP A 54 -6.05 16.54 0.61
C ASP A 54 -6.03 15.01 0.80
N VAL A 55 -5.48 14.34 -0.22
CA VAL A 55 -5.46 12.88 -0.34
C VAL A 55 -4.71 12.25 0.82
N ILE A 56 -5.35 11.28 1.46
CA ILE A 56 -4.82 10.40 2.49
C ILE A 56 -4.18 9.20 1.81
N GLY A 57 -2.98 8.84 2.24
CA GLY A 57 -2.12 7.85 1.61
C GLY A 57 -0.66 8.20 1.84
N SER A 58 0.17 8.13 0.80
CA SER A 58 1.63 8.32 0.96
C SER A 58 2.03 9.69 1.53
N ASP A 59 2.98 9.71 2.47
CA ASP A 59 3.77 10.89 2.84
C ASP A 59 4.83 11.15 1.76
N VAL A 60 4.51 12.06 0.84
CA VAL A 60 5.38 12.42 -0.29
C VAL A 60 6.67 13.12 0.12
N GLU A 61 6.79 13.64 1.34
CA GLU A 61 8.02 14.26 1.84
C GLU A 61 8.92 13.22 2.52
N ASN A 62 8.32 12.27 3.24
CA ASN A 62 9.04 11.24 3.97
C ASN A 62 8.90 9.85 3.33
N PHE A 63 8.90 9.77 2.00
CA PHE A 63 8.55 8.56 1.27
C PHE A 63 9.52 7.37 1.50
N SER A 64 10.76 7.44 1.01
CA SER A 64 11.64 6.26 0.97
C SER A 64 12.81 6.29 1.97
N CYS A 65 13.12 5.14 2.56
CA CYS A 65 14.30 4.99 3.40
C CYS A 65 15.60 5.01 2.58
N PRO A 66 16.57 5.90 2.86
CA PRO A 66 17.81 5.92 2.10
C PRO A 66 18.70 4.70 2.36
N ARG A 67 18.45 3.91 3.41
CA ARG A 67 19.19 2.66 3.68
C ARG A 67 18.54 1.45 3.00
N CYS A 68 17.32 1.09 3.38
CA CYS A 68 16.66 -0.13 2.88
C CYS A 68 15.75 0.10 1.67
N GLY A 69 15.41 1.34 1.33
CA GLY A 69 14.50 1.65 0.23
C GLY A 69 13.01 1.42 0.53
N ALA A 70 12.64 0.92 1.71
CA ALA A 70 11.24 0.76 2.08
C ALA A 70 10.49 2.09 1.96
N HIS A 71 9.30 2.05 1.37
CA HIS A 71 8.40 3.20 1.27
C HIS A 71 7.68 3.43 2.61
N ASP A 72 7.07 4.60 2.76
CA ASP A 72 6.30 5.00 3.93
C ASP A 72 5.11 4.07 4.14
N ARG A 73 4.41 3.72 3.06
CA ARG A 73 3.32 2.74 3.03
C ARG A 73 3.73 1.38 3.59
N GLU A 74 4.88 0.85 3.15
CA GLU A 74 5.41 -0.42 3.65
C GLU A 74 5.81 -0.31 5.13
N ARG A 75 6.45 0.80 5.54
CA ARG A 75 6.79 1.03 6.96
C ARG A 75 5.55 1.09 7.84
N HIS A 76 4.54 1.83 7.41
CA HIS A 76 3.29 2.02 8.14
C HIS A 76 2.53 0.69 8.26
N LEU A 77 2.48 -0.08 7.18
CA LEU A 77 1.83 -1.38 7.18
C LEU A 77 2.51 -2.38 8.13
N LEU A 78 3.84 -2.37 8.20
CA LEU A 78 4.58 -3.17 9.18
C LEU A 78 4.22 -2.81 10.63
N MET A 79 4.04 -1.51 10.93
CA MET A 79 3.62 -1.05 12.26
C MET A 79 2.22 -1.58 12.61
N TYR A 80 1.29 -1.50 11.66
CA TYR A 80 -0.04 -2.06 11.85
C TYR A 80 -0.03 -3.59 12.00
N PHE A 81 0.84 -4.29 11.27
CA PHE A 81 0.94 -5.74 11.38
C PHE A 81 1.45 -6.17 12.75
N ASP A 82 2.44 -5.45 13.30
CA ASP A 82 2.93 -5.67 14.66
C ASP A 82 1.83 -5.39 15.70
N HIS A 83 1.10 -4.29 15.57
CA HIS A 83 0.02 -3.92 16.50
C HIS A 83 -1.18 -4.89 16.44
N ALA A 84 -1.69 -5.16 15.24
CA ALA A 84 -2.91 -5.95 15.03
C ALA A 84 -2.66 -7.48 15.14
N GLY A 85 -1.43 -7.91 15.41
CA GLY A 85 -1.08 -9.32 15.53
C GLY A 85 -1.17 -10.09 14.21
N MET A 86 -1.00 -9.41 13.07
CA MET A 86 -1.14 -10.03 11.73
C MET A 86 -0.14 -11.16 11.50
N TRP A 87 1.05 -11.09 12.10
CA TRP A 87 2.04 -12.16 11.98
C TRP A 87 1.53 -13.50 12.53
N LYS A 88 0.67 -13.48 13.56
CA LYS A 88 0.04 -14.69 14.09
C LYS A 88 -1.01 -15.26 13.13
N ARG A 89 -1.72 -14.39 12.41
CA ARG A 89 -2.67 -14.80 11.36
C ARG A 89 -1.97 -15.34 10.12
N ILE A 90 -0.79 -14.80 9.79
CA ILE A 90 0.03 -15.26 8.67
C ILE A 90 0.65 -16.63 8.95
N ALA A 91 1.08 -16.87 10.19
CA ALA A 91 1.69 -18.14 10.57
C ALA A 91 0.73 -19.33 10.30
N GLY A 92 1.16 -20.26 9.44
CA GLY A 92 0.35 -21.42 9.05
C GLY A 92 -0.81 -21.12 8.07
N ALA A 93 -1.04 -19.87 7.66
CA ALA A 93 -2.09 -19.55 6.69
C ALA A 93 -1.61 -19.67 5.24
N ASN A 94 -2.56 -19.79 4.31
CA ASN A 94 -2.33 -19.52 2.90
C ASN A 94 -2.42 -18.01 2.67
N VAL A 95 -1.34 -17.40 2.18
CA VAL A 95 -1.21 -15.95 1.97
C VAL A 95 -1.10 -15.63 0.49
N LEU A 96 -1.93 -14.72 0.01
CA LEU A 96 -1.82 -14.08 -1.31
C LEU A 96 -1.38 -12.63 -1.13
N HIS A 97 -0.32 -12.21 -1.81
CA HIS A 97 0.23 -10.86 -1.69
C HIS A 97 0.50 -10.27 -3.06
N PHE A 98 -0.26 -9.22 -3.41
CA PHE A 98 -0.12 -8.48 -4.65
C PHE A 98 0.95 -7.40 -4.55
N ALA A 99 1.68 -7.17 -5.65
CA ALA A 99 2.74 -6.15 -5.75
C ALA A 99 3.75 -6.23 -4.58
N PRO A 100 4.37 -7.40 -4.35
CA PRO A 100 4.99 -7.73 -3.06
C PRO A 100 6.19 -6.84 -2.73
N GLU A 101 6.03 -5.96 -1.74
CA GLU A 101 7.15 -5.12 -1.29
C GLU A 101 8.23 -5.94 -0.60
N ARG A 102 9.47 -5.53 -0.78
CA ARG A 102 10.64 -6.36 -0.51
C ARG A 102 10.78 -6.71 0.98
N VAL A 103 10.56 -5.76 1.89
CA VAL A 103 10.71 -5.99 3.33
C VAL A 103 9.48 -6.73 3.87
N LEU A 104 8.27 -6.35 3.45
CA LEU A 104 7.04 -7.03 3.82
C LEU A 104 7.06 -8.50 3.38
N ALA A 105 7.46 -8.79 2.14
CA ALA A 105 7.58 -10.15 1.64
C ALA A 105 8.59 -10.99 2.44
N ALA A 106 9.70 -10.40 2.87
CA ALA A 106 10.66 -11.08 3.74
C ALA A 106 10.06 -11.35 5.14
N ARG A 107 9.32 -10.40 5.70
CA ARG A 107 8.64 -10.56 7.00
C ARG A 107 7.54 -11.63 6.95
N ILE A 108 6.73 -11.65 5.88
CA ILE A 108 5.72 -12.70 5.64
C ILE A 108 6.40 -14.07 5.57
N SER A 109 7.48 -14.21 4.80
CA SER A 109 8.21 -15.49 4.70
C SER A 109 8.72 -15.97 6.06
N ASN A 110 9.25 -15.05 6.87
CA ASN A 110 9.74 -15.36 8.22
C ASN A 110 8.63 -15.73 9.21
N ALA A 111 7.40 -15.27 8.98
CA ALA A 111 6.24 -15.65 9.79
C ALA A 111 5.75 -17.09 9.51
N LYS A 112 6.34 -17.78 8.54
CA LYS A 112 6.07 -19.20 8.21
C LYS A 112 4.60 -19.49 7.84
N PRO A 113 4.06 -18.86 6.79
CA PRO A 113 2.78 -19.26 6.21
C PRO A 113 2.85 -20.69 5.68
N ALA A 114 1.72 -21.39 5.63
CA ALA A 114 1.63 -22.72 5.02
C ALA A 114 1.89 -22.65 3.51
N ARG A 115 1.39 -21.59 2.87
CA ARG A 115 1.64 -21.26 1.47
C ARG A 115 1.78 -19.75 1.32
N TYR A 116 2.78 -19.30 0.57
CA TYR A 116 2.95 -17.89 0.25
C TYR A 116 2.99 -17.67 -1.26
N VAL A 117 1.93 -17.06 -1.79
CA VAL A 117 1.81 -16.67 -3.19
C VAL A 117 2.06 -15.18 -3.31
N LYS A 118 3.13 -14.84 -4.01
CA LYS A 118 3.40 -13.48 -4.49
C LYS A 118 2.76 -13.34 -5.86
N ALA A 119 2.00 -12.29 -6.08
CA ALA A 119 1.24 -12.08 -7.30
C ALA A 119 1.45 -10.66 -7.85
N ASP A 120 1.40 -10.51 -9.16
CA ASP A 120 1.45 -9.22 -9.83
C ASP A 120 0.81 -9.34 -11.22
N LEU A 121 0.20 -8.27 -11.74
CA LEU A 121 -0.32 -8.25 -13.11
C LEU A 121 0.82 -8.34 -14.14
N LEU A 122 1.95 -7.69 -13.84
CA LEU A 122 3.15 -7.61 -14.67
C LEU A 122 4.40 -7.99 -13.85
N PRO A 123 4.61 -9.28 -13.53
CA PRO A 123 5.74 -9.72 -12.71
C PRO A 123 7.09 -9.26 -13.24
N ALA A 124 7.84 -8.53 -12.40
CA ALA A 124 9.18 -8.01 -12.73
C ALA A 124 10.33 -8.91 -12.22
N ALA A 125 10.02 -9.95 -11.44
CA ALA A 125 11.00 -10.85 -10.85
C ALA A 125 10.49 -12.29 -10.81
N GLU A 126 11.42 -13.25 -10.77
CA GLU A 126 11.11 -14.66 -10.62
C GLU A 126 10.40 -14.97 -9.29
N GLY A 127 9.55 -15.99 -9.31
CA GLY A 127 8.78 -16.39 -8.13
C GLY A 127 7.65 -15.41 -7.76
N ILE A 128 7.23 -14.54 -8.68
CA ILE A 128 5.99 -13.77 -8.62
C ILE A 128 5.06 -14.33 -9.70
N THR A 129 3.90 -14.82 -9.30
CA THR A 129 2.87 -15.36 -10.19
C THR A 129 2.18 -14.23 -10.93
N ARG A 130 1.96 -14.40 -12.24
CA ARG A 130 1.14 -13.46 -13.01
C ARG A 130 -0.33 -13.68 -12.67
N GLU A 131 -0.99 -12.70 -12.08
CA GLU A 131 -2.42 -12.75 -11.74
C GLU A 131 -3.08 -11.41 -12.02
N ASP A 132 -4.28 -11.45 -12.58
CA ASP A 132 -5.18 -10.31 -12.62
C ASP A 132 -6.06 -10.36 -11.38
N ILE A 133 -5.96 -9.34 -10.52
CA ILE A 133 -6.72 -9.27 -9.26
C ILE A 133 -8.24 -9.25 -9.49
N SER A 134 -8.69 -8.81 -10.67
CA SER A 134 -10.10 -8.82 -11.07
C SER A 134 -10.59 -10.16 -11.63
N LYS A 135 -9.68 -11.12 -11.84
CA LYS A 135 -9.97 -12.45 -12.37
C LYS A 135 -8.91 -13.46 -11.94
N LEU A 136 -8.97 -13.88 -10.67
CA LEU A 136 -7.97 -14.74 -10.06
C LEU A 136 -8.08 -16.19 -10.52
N SER A 137 -6.93 -16.81 -10.80
CA SER A 137 -6.87 -18.22 -11.20
C SER A 137 -7.14 -19.21 -10.05
N PHE A 138 -7.23 -18.72 -8.82
CA PHE A 138 -7.38 -19.53 -7.61
C PHE A 138 -8.84 -19.95 -7.35
N GLY A 139 -9.00 -21.09 -6.67
CA GLY A 139 -10.30 -21.57 -6.21
C GLY A 139 -10.89 -20.71 -5.09
N ASP A 140 -12.19 -20.88 -4.85
CA ASP A 140 -12.90 -20.24 -3.74
C ASP A 140 -12.28 -20.65 -2.40
N ARG A 141 -12.30 -19.73 -1.41
CA ARG A 141 -11.91 -20.03 -0.02
C ARG A 141 -10.55 -20.73 0.09
N THR A 142 -9.55 -20.18 -0.59
CA THR A 142 -8.19 -20.73 -0.67
C THR A 142 -7.20 -20.03 0.28
N PHE A 143 -7.42 -18.75 0.59
CA PHE A 143 -6.49 -17.93 1.35
C PHE A 143 -7.07 -17.51 2.69
N GLY A 144 -6.28 -17.63 3.76
CA GLY A 144 -6.61 -17.06 5.07
C GLY A 144 -6.26 -15.57 5.14
N VAL A 145 -5.28 -15.12 4.34
CA VAL A 145 -4.86 -13.71 4.27
C VAL A 145 -4.63 -13.30 2.82
N VAL A 146 -5.24 -12.17 2.42
CA VAL A 146 -4.93 -11.48 1.16
C VAL A 146 -4.38 -10.09 1.47
N ILE A 147 -3.31 -9.67 0.78
CA ILE A 147 -2.68 -8.36 0.95
C ILE A 147 -2.59 -7.69 -0.41
N ALA A 148 -3.18 -6.51 -0.53
CA ALA A 148 -3.11 -5.63 -1.68
C ALA A 148 -2.89 -4.20 -1.16
N ASN A 149 -1.62 -3.80 -1.02
CA ASN A 149 -1.24 -2.50 -0.47
C ASN A 149 -0.99 -1.50 -1.61
N HIS A 150 -1.86 -0.51 -1.77
CA HIS A 150 -1.82 0.48 -2.86
C HIS A 150 -1.84 -0.20 -4.24
N VAL A 151 -2.86 -1.04 -4.43
CA VAL A 151 -3.10 -1.81 -5.67
C VAL A 151 -4.44 -1.45 -6.31
N LEU A 152 -5.50 -1.27 -5.52
CA LEU A 152 -6.87 -1.14 -6.04
C LEU A 152 -7.06 0.10 -6.91
N GLU A 153 -6.36 1.20 -6.63
CA GLU A 153 -6.36 2.44 -7.41
C GLU A 153 -5.85 2.29 -8.85
N HIS A 154 -5.16 1.19 -9.15
CA HIS A 154 -4.62 0.85 -10.47
C HIS A 154 -5.53 -0.09 -11.28
N VAL A 155 -6.52 -0.72 -10.64
CA VAL A 155 -7.32 -1.80 -11.25
C VAL A 155 -8.47 -1.20 -12.05
N ALA A 156 -8.65 -1.52 -13.32
CA ALA A 156 -9.76 -0.95 -14.10
C ALA A 156 -11.16 -1.21 -13.49
N ASP A 157 -11.45 -2.46 -13.09
CA ASP A 157 -12.68 -2.84 -12.39
C ASP A 157 -12.38 -3.26 -10.94
N ASP A 158 -12.36 -2.28 -10.03
CA ASP A 158 -12.09 -2.55 -8.61
C ASP A 158 -13.19 -3.38 -7.95
N ARG A 159 -14.43 -3.29 -8.41
CA ARG A 159 -15.56 -4.07 -7.88
C ARG A 159 -15.40 -5.54 -8.21
N ALA A 160 -14.97 -5.88 -9.42
CA ALA A 160 -14.59 -7.24 -9.78
C ALA A 160 -13.43 -7.74 -8.91
N ALA A 161 -12.39 -6.92 -8.72
CA ALA A 161 -11.28 -7.27 -7.85
C ALA A 161 -11.68 -7.52 -6.39
N MET A 162 -12.49 -6.64 -5.81
CA MET A 162 -13.01 -6.83 -4.45
C MET A 162 -13.84 -8.12 -4.32
N LYS A 163 -14.66 -8.46 -5.33
CA LYS A 163 -15.42 -9.72 -5.37
C LYS A 163 -14.51 -10.93 -5.48
N GLU A 164 -13.47 -10.89 -6.30
CA GLU A 164 -12.50 -11.97 -6.43
C GLU A 164 -11.70 -12.17 -5.14
N ILE A 165 -11.22 -11.09 -4.52
CA ILE A 165 -10.55 -11.16 -3.21
C ILE A 165 -11.49 -11.78 -2.17
N PHE A 166 -12.75 -11.36 -2.13
CA PHE A 166 -13.75 -11.95 -1.23
C PHE A 166 -13.96 -13.44 -1.52
N ARG A 167 -14.09 -13.82 -2.80
CA ARG A 167 -14.31 -15.21 -3.25
C ARG A 167 -13.18 -16.13 -2.80
N VAL A 168 -11.93 -15.72 -2.99
CA VAL A 168 -10.74 -16.55 -2.67
C VAL A 168 -10.39 -16.54 -1.18
N LEU A 169 -10.92 -15.61 -0.37
CA LEU A 169 -10.74 -15.63 1.08
C LEU A 169 -11.55 -16.75 1.73
N GLU A 170 -10.95 -17.46 2.68
CA GLU A 170 -11.64 -18.42 3.54
C GLU A 170 -12.60 -17.70 4.51
N PRO A 171 -13.66 -18.36 5.01
CA PRO A 171 -14.48 -17.80 6.08
C PRO A 171 -13.63 -17.44 7.31
N GLY A 172 -13.77 -16.21 7.83
CA GLY A 172 -12.90 -15.67 8.90
C GLY A 172 -11.52 -15.18 8.42
N GLY A 173 -11.21 -15.33 7.13
CA GLY A 173 -10.01 -14.80 6.49
C GLY A 173 -10.06 -13.27 6.38
N VAL A 174 -8.88 -12.65 6.26
CA VAL A 174 -8.73 -11.19 6.25
C VAL A 174 -8.05 -10.68 4.99
N ALA A 175 -8.52 -9.54 4.48
CA ALA A 175 -7.89 -8.78 3.41
C ALA A 175 -7.34 -7.45 3.95
N VAL A 176 -6.08 -7.17 3.64
CA VAL A 176 -5.44 -5.87 3.87
C VAL A 176 -5.45 -5.10 2.55
N LEU A 177 -6.23 -4.02 2.47
CA LEU A 177 -6.60 -3.34 1.22
C LEU A 177 -6.32 -1.84 1.30
N GLN A 178 -5.09 -1.47 1.63
CA GLN A 178 -4.67 -0.08 1.66
C GLN A 178 -4.77 0.54 0.27
N THR A 179 -5.27 1.76 0.17
CA THR A 179 -5.40 2.52 -1.07
C THR A 179 -5.55 4.00 -0.72
N PRO A 180 -5.04 4.94 -1.53
CA PRO A 180 -5.22 6.36 -1.27
C PRO A 180 -6.68 6.75 -1.45
N TYR A 181 -7.16 7.67 -0.61
CA TYR A 181 -8.52 8.20 -0.68
C TYR A 181 -8.58 9.66 -0.20
N SER A 182 -9.67 10.36 -0.50
CA SER A 182 -9.91 11.72 -0.04
C SER A 182 -11.18 11.80 0.78
N ASP A 183 -11.06 12.32 2.01
CA ASP A 183 -12.22 12.68 2.84
C ASP A 183 -12.99 13.88 2.32
N LYS A 184 -12.47 14.61 1.32
CA LYS A 184 -13.18 15.74 0.69
C LYS A 184 -14.10 15.28 -0.44
N LEU A 185 -13.82 14.12 -1.05
CA LEU A 185 -14.67 13.52 -2.05
C LEU A 185 -15.80 12.72 -1.38
N SER A 186 -17.06 13.06 -1.70
CA SER A 186 -18.21 12.27 -1.25
C SER A 186 -18.28 10.89 -1.89
N SER A 187 -17.82 10.80 -3.14
CA SER A 187 -17.80 9.60 -3.96
C SER A 187 -16.49 9.52 -4.72
N THR A 188 -16.03 8.30 -4.98
CA THR A 188 -14.84 8.03 -5.77
C THR A 188 -14.92 8.67 -7.14
N PHE A 189 -13.84 9.32 -7.54
CA PHE A 189 -13.69 9.97 -8.83
C PHE A 189 -12.97 9.01 -9.80
N GLU A 190 -13.64 8.66 -10.89
CA GLU A 190 -13.11 7.82 -11.96
C GLU A 190 -13.69 8.26 -13.30
N ASP A 191 -12.88 8.25 -14.35
CA ASP A 191 -13.28 8.64 -15.71
C ASP A 191 -12.45 7.85 -16.74
N GLU A 192 -13.10 6.91 -17.44
CA GLU A 192 -12.46 6.03 -18.43
C GLU A 192 -11.95 6.76 -19.69
N SER A 193 -12.33 8.03 -19.88
CA SER A 193 -11.81 8.87 -20.95
C SER A 193 -10.41 9.42 -20.65
N ILE A 194 -10.00 9.47 -19.37
CA ILE A 194 -8.67 9.91 -18.93
C ILE A 194 -7.68 8.74 -19.07
N ARG A 195 -7.05 8.64 -20.24
CA ARG A 195 -6.24 7.48 -20.64
C ARG A 195 -4.74 7.73 -20.68
N ASP A 196 -4.32 8.98 -20.88
CA ASP A 196 -2.91 9.34 -20.94
C ASP A 196 -2.31 9.56 -19.54
N GLU A 197 -0.99 9.36 -19.45
CA GLU A 197 -0.23 9.43 -18.19
C GLU A 197 -0.34 10.80 -17.50
N GLU A 198 -0.31 11.89 -18.27
CA GLU A 198 -0.40 13.25 -17.71
C GLU A 198 -1.81 13.53 -17.18
N GLY A 199 -2.85 13.17 -17.93
CA GLY A 199 -4.23 13.27 -17.49
C GLY A 199 -4.46 12.52 -16.18
N ARG A 200 -3.94 11.29 -16.07
CA ARG A 200 -4.04 10.47 -14.85
C ARG A 200 -3.25 11.06 -13.69
N LEU A 201 -2.04 11.57 -13.95
CA LEU A 201 -1.26 12.28 -12.95
C LEU A 201 -2.07 13.45 -12.38
N GLN A 202 -2.63 14.32 -13.22
CA GLN A 202 -3.40 15.49 -12.78
C GLN A 202 -4.70 15.10 -12.04
N ALA A 203 -5.42 14.10 -12.54
CA ALA A 203 -6.72 13.68 -12.02
C ALA A 203 -6.63 12.82 -10.75
N PHE A 204 -5.67 11.89 -10.71
CA PHE A 204 -5.62 10.80 -9.72
C PHE A 204 -4.30 10.75 -8.93
N GLY A 205 -3.33 11.60 -9.27
CA GLY A 205 -2.08 11.80 -8.53
C GLY A 205 -0.92 10.89 -8.93
N GLN A 206 -1.14 9.96 -9.86
CA GLN A 206 -0.11 9.11 -10.44
C GLN A 206 -0.51 8.69 -11.86
N GLU A 207 0.48 8.46 -12.72
CA GLU A 207 0.32 8.22 -14.16
C GLU A 207 -0.45 6.94 -14.50
N ASP A 208 -0.50 5.99 -13.59
CA ASP A 208 -1.12 4.68 -13.74
C ASP A 208 -2.31 4.46 -12.78
N HIS A 209 -2.68 5.46 -11.98
CA HIS A 209 -3.95 5.43 -11.26
C HIS A 209 -5.10 5.64 -12.25
N VAL A 210 -6.20 4.93 -12.03
CA VAL A 210 -7.42 5.06 -12.85
C VAL A 210 -8.59 5.66 -12.07
N ARG A 211 -8.39 5.94 -10.78
CA ARG A 211 -9.36 6.55 -9.89
C ARG A 211 -8.71 7.24 -8.69
N LEU A 212 -9.50 8.07 -8.02
CA LEU A 212 -9.22 8.56 -6.68
C LEU A 212 -10.41 8.26 -5.77
N TYR A 213 -10.21 7.40 -4.78
CA TYR A 213 -11.26 7.00 -3.85
C TYR A 213 -11.77 8.18 -3.01
N GLY A 214 -13.08 8.18 -2.75
CA GLY A 214 -13.72 9.12 -1.83
C GLY A 214 -14.15 8.44 -0.53
N ARG A 215 -15.00 9.12 0.24
CA ARG A 215 -15.60 8.59 1.49
C ARG A 215 -16.43 7.31 1.28
N ASP A 216 -16.82 7.01 0.04
CA ASP A 216 -17.52 5.78 -0.33
C ASP A 216 -16.61 4.54 -0.41
N LEU A 217 -15.29 4.66 -0.21
CA LEU A 217 -14.36 3.53 -0.21
C LEU A 217 -14.81 2.38 0.70
N PHE A 218 -15.14 2.69 1.96
CA PHE A 218 -15.48 1.66 2.94
C PHE A 218 -16.81 0.98 2.63
N SER A 219 -17.80 1.73 2.14
CA SER A 219 -19.08 1.15 1.71
C SER A 219 -18.94 0.35 0.41
N ARG A 220 -18.03 0.74 -0.51
CA ARG A 220 -17.66 -0.06 -1.68
C ARG A 220 -17.06 -1.40 -1.28
N LEU A 221 -16.11 -1.41 -0.34
CA LEU A 221 -15.53 -2.64 0.21
C LEU A 221 -16.61 -3.51 0.87
N GLN A 222 -17.46 -2.93 1.73
CA GLN A 222 -18.58 -3.66 2.34
C GLN A 222 -19.56 -4.21 1.30
N GLY A 223 -19.78 -3.51 0.19
CA GLY A 223 -20.61 -3.96 -0.93
C GLY A 223 -20.13 -5.25 -1.61
N ALA A 224 -18.86 -5.63 -1.44
CA ALA A 224 -18.34 -6.92 -1.89
C ALA A 224 -18.59 -8.07 -0.89
N GLY A 225 -19.14 -7.78 0.29
CA GLY A 225 -19.46 -8.75 1.34
C GLY A 225 -18.52 -8.70 2.56
N PHE A 226 -17.54 -7.80 2.56
CA PHE A 226 -16.60 -7.66 3.66
C PHE A 226 -17.22 -7.02 4.91
N VAL A 227 -16.74 -7.43 6.09
CA VAL A 227 -16.93 -6.72 7.35
C VAL A 227 -15.70 -5.87 7.63
N SER A 228 -15.92 -4.60 7.98
CA SER A 228 -14.83 -3.69 8.31
C SER A 228 -14.16 -4.07 9.63
N LYS A 229 -12.84 -4.15 9.61
CA LYS A 229 -11.94 -4.23 10.78
C LYS A 229 -10.93 -3.08 10.75
N VAL A 230 -11.33 -1.95 10.17
CA VAL A 230 -10.47 -0.77 10.03
C VAL A 230 -10.02 -0.31 11.42
N LEU A 231 -8.72 -0.02 11.56
CA LEU A 231 -8.15 0.55 12.78
C LEU A 231 -7.58 1.93 12.49
N GLU A 232 -8.10 2.95 13.16
CA GLU A 232 -7.55 4.30 13.06
C GLU A 232 -6.12 4.35 13.63
N HIS A 233 -5.25 5.14 12.99
CA HIS A 233 -3.86 5.30 13.42
C HIS A 233 -3.77 5.70 14.90
N ASP A 234 -4.59 6.67 15.31
CA ASP A 234 -4.57 7.23 16.66
C ASP A 234 -5.01 6.23 17.73
N ALA A 235 -5.80 5.23 17.35
CA ALA A 235 -6.20 4.15 18.23
C ALA A 235 -5.12 3.06 18.30
N ALA A 236 -4.55 2.68 17.15
CA ALA A 236 -3.62 1.56 17.04
C ALA A 236 -2.17 1.94 17.41
N LEU A 237 -1.72 3.12 17.00
CA LEU A 237 -0.32 3.51 17.00
C LEU A 237 -0.05 4.77 17.83
N LYS A 238 -0.89 5.05 18.85
CA LYS A 238 -0.81 6.25 19.70
C LYS A 238 0.57 6.53 20.31
N ASP A 239 1.35 5.48 20.58
CA ASP A 239 2.67 5.56 21.20
C ASP A 239 3.81 5.75 20.17
N TYR A 240 3.47 5.77 18.88
CA TYR A 240 4.40 5.97 17.77
C TYR A 240 4.32 7.41 17.25
N GLY A 241 5.46 8.10 17.18
CA GLY A 241 5.52 9.43 16.56
C GLY A 241 5.56 9.36 15.04
N GLU A 242 4.52 9.84 14.37
CA GLU A 242 4.37 9.85 12.91
C GLU A 242 5.56 10.53 12.21
N SER A 243 6.05 11.63 12.80
CA SER A 243 7.23 12.34 12.29
C SER A 243 8.50 11.48 12.39
N LEU A 244 8.68 10.72 13.47
CA LEU A 244 9.88 9.89 13.66
C LEU A 244 9.95 8.77 12.60
N TYR A 245 8.83 8.13 12.32
CA TYR A 245 8.73 6.99 11.41
C TYR A 245 8.46 7.37 9.94
N GLY A 246 8.05 8.62 9.70
CA GLY A 246 7.73 9.14 8.37
C GLY A 246 6.57 8.37 7.77
N VAL A 247 5.42 8.43 8.43
CA VAL A 247 4.17 7.74 8.06
C VAL A 247 3.00 8.71 8.15
N ASN A 248 1.94 8.47 7.37
CA ASN A 248 0.78 9.35 7.37
C ASN A 248 -0.19 8.95 8.48
N ARG A 249 -0.26 9.76 9.54
CA ARG A 249 -1.18 9.55 10.66
C ARG A 249 -2.66 9.46 10.26
N ARG A 250 -3.06 10.03 9.12
CA ARG A 250 -4.45 9.98 8.66
C ARG A 250 -4.81 8.70 7.92
N GLU A 251 -3.83 7.91 7.48
CA GLU A 251 -4.09 6.64 6.78
C GLU A 251 -4.39 5.54 7.81
N PRO A 252 -5.63 5.04 7.90
CA PRO A 252 -5.97 3.98 8.85
C PRO A 252 -5.44 2.63 8.37
N PHE A 253 -5.47 1.62 9.23
CA PHE A 253 -5.26 0.24 8.80
C PHE A 253 -6.51 -0.29 8.10
N ILE A 254 -6.51 -0.36 6.77
CA ILE A 254 -7.65 -0.88 6.01
C ILE A 254 -7.62 -2.41 6.00
N CYS A 255 -8.13 -3.00 7.07
CA CYS A 255 -8.34 -4.44 7.20
C CYS A 255 -9.83 -4.78 7.07
N MET A 256 -10.13 -5.74 6.20
CA MET A 256 -11.45 -6.26 5.92
C MET A 256 -11.49 -7.75 6.26
N GLU A 257 -12.62 -8.26 6.75
CA GLU A 257 -12.80 -9.67 7.11
C GLU A 257 -13.93 -10.28 6.28
N ARG A 258 -13.72 -11.51 5.79
CA ARG A 258 -14.82 -12.33 5.29
C ARG A 258 -15.55 -12.93 6.51
N PRO A 259 -16.87 -12.72 6.67
CA PRO A 259 -17.61 -13.32 7.78
C PRO A 259 -17.35 -14.82 7.91
N ALA A 260 -17.26 -15.32 9.14
CA ALA A 260 -17.27 -16.75 9.39
C ALA A 260 -18.54 -17.36 8.80
N ALA A 261 -18.47 -18.59 8.30
CA ALA A 261 -19.67 -19.32 7.94
C ALA A 261 -20.48 -19.53 9.22
N GLY A 262 -21.74 -19.08 9.21
CA GLY A 262 -22.72 -19.42 10.25
C GLY A 262 -23.13 -20.88 10.18
#